data_AF-A0A9P1EHN0-F1
#
_entry.id   AF-A0A9P1EHN0-F1
#
_cell.length_a   1.000
_cell.length_b   1.000
_cell.length_c   1.000
_cell.angle_alpha   90.00
_cell.angle_beta   90.00
_cell.angle_gamma   90.00
#
_symmetry.space_group_name_H-M   'P 1'
#
loop_
_entity.id
_entity.type
_entity.pdbx_description
1 polymer ?
#
loop_
_entity_poly.entity_id
_entity_poly.type
_entity_poly.pdbx_seq_one_letter_code
_entity_poly.pdbx_strand_id
1 'polypeptide(L)'
;MSSFEPSMPDTFLTSAGETPSTSSDLNSSSRIICRVCQKQFSLYTCPRCNTRYCSLLCYKSHSLRCTESFMRENVMEELQQSQPDGKSKKKMVEILKRLHSEEEMESLDEDEPQFSLSEATIQKVLSGGEISLDDLSAEEQKQYRKAMASGELSKLIKPWDPWWANPSAQYISLGHDGTQLVQPLSSKKQEEETDLLPDIPPGPESPLPSVTKLSASPPSPLLAVHLADIVYSYCFTLRIYNGDWKSDPIGSATVLLTVSRVLGQGGSQPETVLEALSHCLEQTCSPPLRHMGGLQFGSRLMEDVVGLLNLGGSALVCLLCDLQRLIRSAEEELSSGIIKQPKSERLEIKKKLKSAERKVYFIMCWVHEQPKEGWPSLAAVVKVEMSQTMGYVGTGACFREEKTESVQNKPFIKEI
;
A
#
# COMPACT_ATOMS: atom_id res chain seq x y z
N MET A 1 34.71 -12.80 65.38
CA MET A 1 34.07 -11.50 65.68
C MET A 1 32.64 -11.63 65.19
N SER A 2 31.66 -11.82 66.07
CA SER A 2 30.93 -10.75 66.78
C SER A 2 30.19 -9.87 65.74
N SER A 3 28.87 -9.67 65.76
CA SER A 3 27.84 -9.90 66.77
C SER A 3 26.46 -9.65 66.15
N PHE A 4 25.45 -10.31 66.72
CA PHE A 4 24.10 -9.84 67.10
C PHE A 4 23.49 -8.59 66.41
N GLU A 5 22.31 -8.79 65.78
CA GLU A 5 20.95 -8.36 66.22
C GLU A 5 20.77 -7.08 67.07
N PRO A 6 19.54 -6.56 67.35
CA PRO A 6 18.24 -6.51 66.62
C PRO A 6 17.47 -5.17 66.85
N SER A 7 16.27 -4.98 66.26
CA SER A 7 15.09 -4.27 66.84
C SER A 7 14.04 -4.10 65.72
N MET A 8 12.90 -4.84 65.58
CA MET A 8 11.76 -5.06 66.49
C MET A 8 11.17 -3.76 67.09
N PRO A 9 9.88 -3.70 67.46
CA PRO A 9 8.66 -4.06 66.74
C PRO A 9 7.52 -3.04 67.06
N ASP A 10 6.28 -3.50 66.84
CA ASP A 10 5.01 -3.09 67.47
C ASP A 10 4.20 -1.94 66.87
N THR A 11 3.07 -2.22 66.21
CA THR A 11 1.78 -2.78 66.70
C THR A 11 0.93 -1.72 67.41
N PHE A 12 -0.37 -1.81 67.16
CA PHE A 12 -1.54 -1.28 67.88
C PHE A 12 -2.20 -0.07 67.21
N LEU A 13 -3.30 -0.33 66.49
CA LEU A 13 -4.68 -0.46 66.99
C LEU A 13 -5.27 0.90 67.34
N THR A 14 -6.33 1.26 66.61
CA THR A 14 -7.66 1.69 67.08
C THR A 14 -8.31 2.50 65.94
N SER A 15 -9.60 2.47 65.71
CA SER A 15 -10.72 1.69 66.24
C SER A 15 -11.93 2.02 65.36
N ALA A 16 -12.88 1.09 65.33
CA ALA A 16 -14.34 1.27 65.44
C ALA A 16 -14.92 2.66 65.11
N GLY A 17 -16.02 2.77 64.37
CA GLY A 17 -17.06 1.82 64.02
C GLY A 17 -17.83 2.37 62.80
N GLU A 18 -18.96 1.81 62.37
CA GLU A 18 -19.90 0.93 63.02
C GLU A 18 -20.51 -0.03 61.98
N THR A 19 -20.77 -1.24 62.45
CA THR A 19 -21.58 -2.33 61.90
C THR A 19 -23.08 -1.96 61.83
N PRO A 20 -24.07 -2.87 61.61
CA PRO A 20 -24.09 -4.25 61.08
C PRO A 20 -25.18 -4.39 59.96
N SER A 21 -25.32 -5.49 59.21
CA SER A 21 -26.06 -6.67 59.70
C SER A 21 -26.07 -7.78 58.65
N THR A 22 -25.54 -8.92 59.08
CA THR A 22 -26.09 -10.27 58.91
C THR A 22 -26.61 -10.69 57.54
N SER A 23 -25.92 -11.67 56.95
CA SER A 23 -26.42 -13.05 57.05
C SER A 23 -25.32 -14.03 56.70
N SER A 24 -25.14 -14.96 57.63
CA SER A 24 -24.44 -16.22 57.47
C SER A 24 -25.17 -17.08 56.45
N ASP A 25 -24.52 -17.39 55.33
CA ASP A 25 -24.84 -18.57 54.55
C ASP A 25 -23.64 -19.52 54.53
N LEU A 26 -23.74 -20.55 55.37
CA LEU A 26 -23.01 -21.79 55.18
C LEU A 26 -23.58 -22.47 53.92
N ASN A 27 -23.16 -22.02 52.74
CA ASN A 27 -23.45 -22.74 51.51
C ASN A 27 -22.30 -23.72 51.24
N SER A 28 -22.50 -24.96 51.65
CA SER A 28 -21.71 -26.13 51.27
C SER A 28 -21.94 -26.48 49.79
N SER A 29 -21.63 -25.54 48.91
CA SER A 29 -21.71 -25.68 47.46
C SER A 29 -20.32 -25.44 46.87
N SER A 30 -19.56 -26.53 46.78
CA SER A 30 -18.31 -26.62 46.01
C SER A 30 -17.24 -25.59 46.39
N ARG A 31 -16.48 -25.82 47.48
CA ARG A 31 -15.24 -25.06 47.71
C ARG A 31 -14.24 -25.44 46.61
N ILE A 32 -14.26 -24.67 45.53
CA ILE A 32 -13.43 -24.92 44.35
C ILE A 32 -11.99 -24.54 44.68
N ILE A 33 -11.09 -25.49 44.45
CA ILE A 33 -9.66 -25.28 44.62
C ILE A 33 -9.18 -24.26 43.58
N CYS A 34 -8.27 -23.36 43.98
CA CYS A 34 -7.60 -22.42 43.09
C CYS A 34 -7.00 -23.17 41.90
N ARG A 35 -7.42 -22.83 40.68
CA ARG A 35 -6.96 -23.54 39.46
C ARG A 35 -5.53 -23.19 39.07
N VAL A 36 -4.93 -22.20 39.73
CA VAL A 36 -3.57 -21.72 39.45
C VAL A 36 -2.55 -22.41 40.33
N CYS A 37 -2.74 -22.38 41.65
CA CYS A 37 -1.77 -22.95 42.60
C CYS A 37 -2.19 -24.31 43.16
N GLN A 38 -3.47 -24.68 43.07
CA GLN A 38 -4.07 -25.90 43.61
C GLN A 38 -3.86 -26.15 45.13
N LYS A 39 -3.33 -25.18 45.86
CA LYS A 39 -2.97 -25.30 47.29
C LYS A 39 -4.06 -24.81 48.25
N GLN A 40 -4.96 -23.96 47.77
CA GLN A 40 -5.94 -23.23 48.60
C GLN A 40 -7.26 -23.10 47.85
N PHE A 41 -8.35 -22.84 48.57
CA PHE A 41 -9.65 -22.54 47.95
C PHE A 41 -9.63 -21.19 47.22
N SER A 42 -10.33 -21.09 46.09
CA SER A 42 -10.43 -19.84 45.35
C SER A 42 -11.32 -18.82 46.06
N LEU A 43 -10.87 -17.58 46.14
CA LEU A 43 -11.62 -16.45 46.68
C LEU A 43 -12.16 -15.53 45.59
N TYR A 44 -11.56 -15.54 44.40
CA TYR A 44 -11.83 -14.62 43.32
C TYR A 44 -11.95 -15.35 41.98
N THR A 45 -12.61 -14.70 41.01
CA THR A 45 -12.79 -15.22 39.64
C THR A 45 -12.35 -14.16 38.64
N CYS A 46 -11.51 -14.52 37.67
CA CYS A 46 -11.07 -13.61 36.62
C CYS A 46 -12.25 -13.28 35.67
N PRO A 47 -12.61 -12.00 35.46
CA PRO A 47 -13.78 -11.64 34.66
C PRO A 47 -13.63 -11.93 33.17
N ARG A 48 -12.40 -12.10 32.66
CA ARG A 48 -12.13 -12.35 31.24
C ARG A 48 -12.19 -13.83 30.86
N CYS A 49 -11.67 -14.70 31.70
CA CYS A 49 -11.54 -16.13 31.40
C CYS A 49 -12.26 -17.04 32.41
N ASN A 50 -12.99 -16.47 33.37
CA ASN A 50 -13.69 -17.17 34.44
C ASN A 50 -12.82 -18.13 35.28
N THR A 51 -11.48 -17.95 35.25
CA THR A 51 -10.57 -18.78 36.06
C THR A 51 -10.63 -18.35 37.52
N ARG A 52 -10.84 -19.31 38.42
CA ARG A 52 -10.92 -19.07 39.87
C ARG A 52 -9.55 -19.15 40.53
N TYR A 53 -9.20 -18.14 41.32
CA TYR A 53 -7.89 -17.98 41.96
C TYR A 53 -8.01 -17.56 43.44
N CYS A 54 -6.97 -17.80 44.25
CA CYS A 54 -6.99 -17.49 45.68
C CYS A 54 -6.39 -16.14 46.07
N SER A 55 -5.44 -15.59 45.29
CA SER A 55 -4.73 -14.36 45.64
C SER A 55 -4.25 -13.59 44.40
N LEU A 56 -3.82 -12.34 44.60
CA LEU A 56 -3.24 -11.51 43.54
C LEU A 56 -2.02 -12.13 42.87
N LEU A 57 -1.21 -12.92 43.59
CA LEU A 57 -0.11 -13.66 42.95
C LEU A 57 -0.64 -14.67 41.92
N CYS A 58 -1.68 -15.42 42.29
CA CYS A 58 -2.34 -16.34 41.35
C CYS A 58 -3.05 -15.59 40.22
N TYR A 59 -3.57 -14.39 40.46
CA TYR A 59 -4.07 -13.53 39.39
C TYR A 59 -2.96 -13.09 38.44
N LYS A 60 -1.77 -12.74 38.91
CA LYS A 60 -0.67 -12.35 38.00
C LYS A 60 -0.13 -13.53 37.19
N SER A 61 -0.21 -14.76 37.72
CA SER A 61 0.37 -15.95 37.07
C SER A 61 -0.63 -16.81 36.29
N HIS A 62 -1.94 -16.53 36.31
CA HIS A 62 -2.93 -17.43 35.68
C HIS A 62 -2.95 -17.38 34.15
N SER A 63 -2.73 -16.21 33.56
CA SER A 63 -2.74 -16.01 32.11
C SER A 63 -2.15 -14.64 31.80
N LEU A 64 -1.00 -14.63 31.12
CA LEU A 64 -0.36 -13.39 30.66
C LEU A 64 -1.32 -12.57 29.80
N ARG A 65 -2.11 -13.22 28.94
CA ARG A 65 -3.09 -12.58 28.06
C ARG A 65 -4.19 -11.85 28.84
N CYS A 66 -4.63 -12.38 29.98
CA CYS A 66 -5.68 -11.74 30.79
C CYS A 66 -5.14 -10.59 31.64
N THR A 67 -3.92 -10.72 32.17
CA THR A 67 -3.28 -9.69 32.99
C THR A 67 -2.77 -8.53 32.14
N GLU A 68 -2.15 -8.82 31.00
CA GLU A 68 -1.66 -7.82 30.05
C GLU A 68 -2.82 -7.04 29.45
N SER A 69 -3.87 -7.72 28.98
CA SER A 69 -5.04 -7.04 28.42
C SER A 69 -5.78 -6.18 29.45
N PHE A 70 -5.74 -6.52 30.73
CA PHE A 70 -6.29 -5.67 31.79
C PHE A 70 -5.39 -4.47 32.09
N MET A 71 -4.08 -4.66 32.22
CA MET A 71 -3.15 -3.55 32.43
C MET A 71 -3.14 -2.59 31.22
N ARG A 72 -3.16 -3.13 30.01
CA ARG A 72 -3.19 -2.36 28.76
C ARG A 72 -4.46 -1.52 28.65
N GLU A 73 -5.64 -2.08 28.97
CA GLU A 73 -6.88 -1.31 29.00
C GLU A 73 -6.86 -0.22 30.07
N ASN A 74 -6.35 -0.51 31.27
CA ASN A 74 -6.27 0.48 32.35
C ASN A 74 -5.31 1.64 31.99
N VAL A 75 -4.15 1.33 31.37
CA VAL A 75 -3.21 2.35 30.88
C VAL A 75 -3.79 3.14 29.71
N MET A 76 -4.49 2.49 28.78
CA MET A 76 -5.15 3.19 27.67
C MET A 76 -6.28 4.11 28.14
N GLU A 77 -7.09 3.69 29.11
CA GLU A 77 -8.12 4.54 29.70
C GLU A 77 -7.51 5.75 30.42
N GLU A 78 -6.40 5.57 31.15
CA GLU A 78 -5.68 6.66 31.81
C GLU A 78 -5.05 7.64 30.79
N LEU A 79 -4.47 7.13 29.70
CA LEU A 79 -3.94 7.94 28.61
C LEU A 79 -5.04 8.69 27.84
N GLN A 80 -6.21 8.07 27.64
CA GLN A 80 -7.36 8.71 26.98
C GLN A 80 -7.99 9.81 27.87
N GLN A 81 -7.97 9.62 29.19
CA GLN A 81 -8.36 10.66 30.15
C GLN A 81 -7.31 11.76 30.26
N SER A 82 -6.04 11.43 30.03
CA SER A 82 -4.92 12.37 29.83
C SER A 82 -4.91 12.93 28.40
N GLN A 83 -5.97 13.62 27.99
CA GLN A 83 -5.89 14.49 26.81
C GLN A 83 -4.81 15.56 27.07
N PRO A 84 -3.87 15.79 26.13
CA PRO A 84 -2.85 16.81 26.33
C PRO A 84 -3.51 18.19 26.42
N ASP A 85 -3.33 18.85 27.57
CA ASP A 85 -3.80 20.21 27.82
C ASP A 85 -3.35 21.16 26.70
N GLY A 86 -4.16 22.17 26.38
CA GLY A 86 -3.83 23.16 25.35
C GLY A 86 -2.48 23.86 25.60
N LYS A 87 -2.04 23.91 26.86
CA LYS A 87 -0.69 24.38 27.25
C LYS A 87 0.44 23.44 26.82
N SER A 88 0.24 22.12 26.88
CA SER A 88 1.22 21.14 26.42
C SER A 88 1.38 21.18 24.91
N LYS A 89 0.28 21.35 24.17
CA LYS A 89 0.31 21.59 22.71
C LYS A 89 1.05 22.88 22.38
N LYS A 90 0.79 23.98 23.12
CA LYS A 90 1.53 25.25 22.95
C LYS A 90 3.02 25.12 23.24
N LYS A 91 3.41 24.38 24.29
CA LYS A 91 4.83 24.10 24.57
C LYS A 91 5.49 23.26 23.48
N MET A 92 4.78 22.26 22.94
CA MET A 92 5.29 21.45 21.83
C MET A 92 5.47 22.29 20.56
N VAL A 93 4.52 23.18 20.27
CA VAL A 93 4.64 24.18 19.19
C VAL A 93 5.85 25.10 19.44
N GLU A 94 6.06 25.55 20.67
CA GLU A 94 7.19 26.40 21.05
C GLU A 94 8.53 25.68 20.91
N ILE A 95 8.60 24.38 21.23
CA ILE A 95 9.78 23.54 21.02
C ILE A 95 10.07 23.37 19.52
N LEU A 96 9.04 23.09 18.71
CA LEU A 96 9.20 23.00 17.25
C LEU A 96 9.64 24.34 16.65
N LYS A 97 9.06 25.45 17.11
CA LYS A 97 9.49 26.81 16.72
C LYS A 97 10.95 27.06 17.09
N ARG A 98 11.38 26.64 18.29
CA ARG A 98 12.76 26.81 18.75
C ARG A 98 13.73 25.98 17.92
N LEU A 99 13.40 24.73 17.61
CA LEU A 99 14.23 23.89 16.75
C LEU A 99 14.35 24.47 15.34
N HIS A 100 13.24 24.94 14.76
CA HIS A 100 13.26 25.65 13.48
C HIS A 100 14.15 26.91 13.54
N SER A 101 14.06 27.70 14.61
CA SER A 101 14.87 28.93 14.73
C SER A 101 16.33 28.68 15.13
N GLU A 102 16.64 27.53 15.73
CA GLU A 102 18.01 27.05 15.96
C GLU A 102 18.64 26.57 14.64
N GLU A 103 17.89 25.87 13.78
CA GLU A 103 18.31 25.52 12.41
C GLU A 103 18.54 26.76 11.52
N GLU A 104 17.77 27.84 11.70
CA GLU A 104 17.96 29.13 11.02
C GLU A 104 19.29 29.84 11.37
N MET A 105 19.89 29.57 12.54
CA MET A 105 21.12 30.23 12.99
C MET A 105 22.40 29.47 12.58
N GLU A 106 22.29 28.18 12.25
CA GLU A 106 23.41 27.34 11.82
C GLU A 106 23.65 27.34 10.30
N SER A 107 22.70 27.80 9.49
CA SER A 107 22.86 27.94 8.02
C SER A 107 23.36 29.34 7.63
N LEU A 108 24.67 29.57 7.75
CA LEU A 108 25.36 30.81 7.31
C LEU A 108 25.74 30.83 5.81
N ASP A 109 25.15 29.97 4.98
CA ASP A 109 25.33 30.01 3.52
C ASP A 109 24.13 30.71 2.87
N GLU A 110 24.37 31.91 2.32
CA GLU A 110 23.37 32.82 1.73
C GLU A 110 22.64 32.27 0.48
N ASP A 111 22.97 31.06 0.01
CA ASP A 111 22.47 30.47 -1.23
C ASP A 111 21.51 29.27 -1.05
N GLU A 112 21.27 28.78 0.17
CA GLU A 112 20.26 27.73 0.42
C GLU A 112 18.86 28.31 0.70
N PRO A 113 17.81 27.90 -0.04
CA PRO A 113 16.45 28.33 0.25
C PRO A 113 15.94 27.68 1.55
N GLN A 114 15.90 28.49 2.60
CA GLN A 114 15.31 28.24 3.92
C GLN A 114 13.92 27.57 3.83
N PHE A 115 13.78 26.35 4.39
CA PHE A 115 12.53 25.60 4.49
C PHE A 115 11.68 26.10 5.66
N SER A 116 11.07 27.29 5.55
CA SER A 116 10.11 27.79 6.54
C SER A 116 8.68 27.43 6.15
N LEU A 117 8.09 26.42 6.80
CA LEU A 117 6.64 26.19 6.70
C LEU A 117 5.88 27.30 7.45
N SER A 118 4.75 27.74 6.89
CA SER A 118 3.90 28.75 7.51
C SER A 118 3.28 28.22 8.82
N GLU A 119 3.04 29.12 9.78
CA GLU A 119 2.42 28.75 11.06
C GLU A 119 1.03 28.11 10.88
N ALA A 120 0.29 28.53 9.84
CA ALA A 120 -0.99 27.93 9.47
C ALA A 120 -0.82 26.47 8.99
N THR A 121 0.19 26.21 8.15
CA THR A 121 0.54 24.85 7.69
C THR A 121 0.89 23.97 8.89
N ILE A 122 1.76 24.45 9.79
CA ILE A 122 2.21 23.72 10.98
C ILE A 122 1.05 23.40 11.92
N GLN A 123 0.14 24.35 12.17
CA GLN A 123 -1.04 24.08 12.98
C GLN A 123 -1.97 23.05 12.33
N LYS A 124 -2.11 23.07 11.00
CA LYS A 124 -2.92 22.09 10.27
C LYS A 124 -2.32 20.67 10.36
N VAL A 125 -1.00 20.53 10.21
CA VAL A 125 -0.30 19.25 10.47
C VAL A 125 -0.60 18.75 11.89
N LEU A 126 -0.41 19.60 12.90
CA LEU A 126 -0.54 19.22 14.32
C LEU A 126 -1.98 18.90 14.75
N SER A 127 -2.97 19.39 14.00
CA SER A 127 -4.38 19.03 14.19
C SER A 127 -4.77 17.73 13.49
N GLY A 128 -3.83 17.09 12.78
CA GLY A 128 -4.07 15.85 12.02
C GLY A 128 -4.86 16.08 10.73
N GLY A 129 -4.89 17.30 10.21
CA GLY A 129 -5.57 17.61 8.96
C GLY A 129 -4.74 17.20 7.75
N GLU A 130 -5.41 16.73 6.70
CA GLU A 130 -4.81 16.53 5.39
C GLU A 130 -4.43 17.90 4.78
N ILE A 131 -3.22 18.00 4.23
CA ILE A 131 -2.67 19.23 3.66
C ILE A 131 -2.64 19.08 2.16
N SER A 132 -3.39 19.93 1.49
CA SER A 132 -3.39 20.05 0.04
C SER A 132 -2.40 21.13 -0.40
N LEU A 133 -1.98 21.08 -1.67
CA LEU A 133 -1.13 22.13 -2.24
C LEU A 133 -1.78 23.52 -2.16
N ASP A 134 -3.11 23.59 -2.16
CA ASP A 134 -3.88 24.83 -2.05
C ASP A 134 -3.83 25.44 -0.63
N ASP A 135 -3.45 24.67 0.38
CA ASP A 135 -3.29 25.14 1.76
C ASP A 135 -1.92 25.81 2.00
N LEU A 136 -0.97 25.61 1.10
CA LEU A 136 0.37 26.19 1.16
C LEU A 136 0.34 27.64 0.68
N SER A 137 1.13 28.49 1.32
CA SER A 137 1.41 29.85 0.85
C SER A 137 2.09 29.84 -0.52
N ALA A 138 2.02 30.96 -1.24
CA ALA A 138 2.64 31.07 -2.58
C ALA A 138 4.17 30.83 -2.54
N GLU A 139 4.82 31.17 -1.43
CA GLU A 139 6.24 30.96 -1.19
C GLU A 139 6.55 29.47 -0.99
N GLU A 140 5.81 28.80 -0.12
CA GLU A 140 5.91 27.34 0.10
C GLU A 140 5.61 26.56 -1.19
N GLN A 141 4.58 26.95 -1.96
CA GLN A 141 4.28 26.32 -3.25
C GLN A 141 5.43 26.49 -4.24
N LYS A 142 6.08 27.66 -4.28
CA LYS A 142 7.22 27.92 -5.16
C LYS A 142 8.42 27.09 -4.75
N GLN A 143 8.71 26.98 -3.45
CA GLN A 143 9.78 26.14 -2.91
C GLN A 143 9.51 24.66 -3.20
N TYR A 144 8.30 24.17 -2.95
CA TYR A 144 7.88 22.81 -3.28
C TYR A 144 8.07 22.50 -4.77
N ARG A 145 7.64 23.41 -5.66
CA ARG A 145 7.85 23.25 -7.11
C ARG A 145 9.34 23.27 -7.49
N LYS A 146 10.16 24.10 -6.82
CA LYS A 146 11.62 24.11 -7.02
C LYS A 146 12.25 22.79 -6.58
N ALA A 147 11.85 22.26 -5.42
CA ALA A 147 12.33 20.98 -4.89
C ALA A 147 11.86 19.78 -5.73
N MET A 148 10.65 19.85 -6.31
CA MET A 148 10.20 18.89 -7.33
C MET A 148 11.07 18.95 -8.59
N ALA A 149 11.37 20.16 -9.08
CA ALA A 149 12.17 20.35 -10.29
C ALA A 149 13.66 20.00 -10.09
N SER A 150 14.22 20.21 -8.90
CA SER A 150 15.58 19.81 -8.54
C SER A 150 15.73 18.29 -8.31
N GLY A 151 14.61 17.58 -8.20
CA GLY A 151 14.59 16.14 -7.91
C GLY A 151 14.96 15.80 -6.46
N GLU A 152 15.06 16.78 -5.57
CA GLU A 152 15.39 16.57 -4.16
C GLU A 152 14.34 15.67 -3.46
N LEU A 153 13.07 15.90 -3.76
CA LEU A 153 11.94 15.13 -3.24
C LEU A 153 11.95 13.66 -3.71
N SER A 154 12.63 13.34 -4.81
CA SER A 154 12.71 11.95 -5.30
C SER A 154 13.44 11.03 -4.31
N LYS A 155 14.35 11.57 -3.50
CA LYS A 155 15.09 10.80 -2.49
C LYS A 155 14.23 10.39 -1.29
N LEU A 156 13.13 11.11 -1.06
CA LEU A 156 12.21 10.86 0.04
C LEU A 156 11.14 9.83 -0.33
N ILE A 157 10.94 9.58 -1.63
CA ILE A 157 9.94 8.63 -2.12
C ILE A 157 10.61 7.27 -2.27
N LYS A 158 10.11 6.28 -1.54
CA LYS A 158 10.51 4.88 -1.76
C LYS A 158 9.92 4.40 -3.10
N PRO A 159 10.75 3.96 -4.05
CA PRO A 159 10.24 3.37 -5.29
C PRO A 159 9.40 2.13 -4.98
N TRP A 160 8.27 2.02 -5.66
CA TRP A 160 7.42 0.84 -5.59
C TRP A 160 8.04 -0.29 -6.42
N ASP A 161 8.18 -1.44 -5.77
CA ASP A 161 8.56 -2.68 -6.44
C ASP A 161 7.30 -3.32 -7.03
N PRO A 162 7.23 -3.50 -8.36
CA PRO A 162 6.03 -4.08 -8.95
C PRO A 162 5.77 -5.48 -8.41
N TRP A 163 4.52 -5.76 -8.05
CA TRP A 163 4.14 -7.03 -7.45
C TRP A 163 4.50 -8.23 -8.34
N TRP A 164 4.50 -8.06 -9.66
CA TRP A 164 4.87 -9.09 -10.64
C TRP A 164 6.37 -9.37 -10.71
N ALA A 165 7.22 -8.48 -10.18
CA ALA A 165 8.65 -8.70 -10.06
C ALA A 165 9.01 -9.51 -8.79
N ASN A 166 8.09 -9.62 -7.83
CA ASN A 166 8.30 -10.36 -6.59
C ASN A 166 8.28 -11.89 -6.86
N PRO A 167 9.23 -12.67 -6.31
CA PRO A 167 9.20 -14.14 -6.38
C PRO A 167 7.87 -14.76 -5.91
N SER A 168 7.17 -14.09 -4.99
CA SER A 168 5.86 -14.50 -4.49
C SER A 168 4.79 -14.60 -5.59
N ALA A 169 4.93 -13.84 -6.68
CA ALA A 169 4.00 -13.84 -7.79
C ALA A 169 3.96 -15.17 -8.56
N GLN A 170 5.02 -16.00 -8.47
CA GLN A 170 5.06 -17.32 -9.09
C GLN A 170 4.10 -18.32 -8.42
N TYR A 171 3.68 -18.05 -7.17
CA TYR A 171 2.81 -18.91 -6.39
C TYR A 171 1.33 -18.50 -6.48
N ILE A 172 0.99 -17.50 -7.31
CA ILE A 172 -0.39 -17.08 -7.51
C ILE A 172 -1.17 -18.25 -8.12
N SER A 173 -2.18 -18.71 -7.39
CA SER A 173 -3.09 -19.77 -7.83
C SER A 173 -4.52 -19.40 -7.51
N LEU A 174 -5.40 -19.65 -8.49
CA LEU A 174 -6.84 -19.49 -8.36
C LEU A 174 -7.51 -20.85 -8.29
N GLY A 175 -8.70 -20.87 -7.69
CA GLY A 175 -9.55 -22.05 -7.62
C GLY A 175 -10.00 -22.48 -9.00
N HIS A 176 -10.57 -23.67 -9.07
CA HIS A 176 -11.17 -24.21 -10.29
C HIS A 176 -12.23 -23.25 -10.87
N ASP A 177 -12.96 -22.53 -10.01
CA ASP A 177 -13.98 -21.55 -10.41
C ASP A 177 -13.42 -20.12 -10.60
N GLY A 178 -12.10 -19.96 -10.55
CA GLY A 178 -11.42 -18.67 -10.67
C GLY A 178 -11.33 -17.88 -9.36
N THR A 179 -11.97 -18.33 -8.29
CA THR A 179 -11.94 -17.65 -6.97
C THR A 179 -10.57 -17.70 -6.31
N GLN A 180 -10.24 -16.69 -5.50
CA GLN A 180 -8.98 -16.67 -4.76
C GLN A 180 -8.93 -17.77 -3.68
N LEU A 181 -7.95 -18.67 -3.74
CA LEU A 181 -7.82 -19.84 -2.84
C LEU A 181 -7.31 -19.49 -1.43
N VAL A 182 -6.77 -18.28 -1.22
CA VAL A 182 -6.25 -17.83 0.06
C VAL A 182 -6.83 -16.46 0.40
N GLN A 183 -7.71 -16.41 1.41
CA GLN A 183 -8.01 -15.19 2.15
C GLN A 183 -7.09 -15.15 3.38
N PRO A 184 -6.45 -14.02 3.71
CA PRO A 184 -6.02 -13.78 5.08
C PRO A 184 -7.26 -13.88 5.96
N LEU A 185 -7.26 -14.79 6.94
CA LEU A 185 -8.30 -14.82 7.96
C LEU A 185 -8.33 -13.44 8.60
N SER A 186 -9.39 -12.67 8.35
CA SER A 186 -9.68 -11.43 9.07
C SER A 186 -9.97 -11.82 10.52
N SER A 187 -8.89 -12.01 11.27
CA SER A 187 -8.89 -12.42 12.66
C SER A 187 -8.37 -11.26 13.46
N LYS A 188 -9.32 -10.36 13.77
CA LYS A 188 -9.32 -9.44 14.92
C LYS A 188 -8.01 -8.68 15.17
N LYS A 189 -7.99 -7.40 14.78
CA LYS A 189 -7.25 -6.29 15.41
C LYS A 189 -6.00 -6.73 16.21
N GLN A 190 -4.88 -6.83 15.51
CA GLN A 190 -3.59 -6.50 16.09
C GLN A 190 -3.00 -5.42 15.20
N GLU A 191 -3.12 -4.18 15.68
CA GLU A 191 -2.22 -3.11 15.30
C GLU A 191 -0.84 -3.47 15.87
N GLU A 192 0.20 -3.16 15.09
CA GLU A 192 1.65 -3.35 15.36
C GLU A 192 2.26 -4.69 14.90
N GLU A 193 2.48 -4.82 13.59
CA GLU A 193 3.81 -4.95 12.95
C GLU A 193 3.63 -5.09 11.42
N THR A 194 4.39 -4.30 10.67
CA THR A 194 4.32 -4.10 9.22
C THR A 194 4.94 -5.30 8.47
N ASP A 195 4.42 -6.50 8.69
CA ASP A 195 4.90 -7.71 8.03
C ASP A 195 4.13 -7.95 6.72
N LEU A 196 4.72 -7.44 5.63
CA LEU A 196 4.74 -8.01 4.27
C LEU A 196 3.52 -8.88 3.90
N LEU A 197 2.33 -8.27 3.82
CA LEU A 197 1.31 -8.84 2.94
C LEU A 197 1.88 -8.81 1.53
N PRO A 198 1.77 -9.89 0.72
CA PRO A 198 2.20 -9.82 -0.66
C PRO A 198 1.41 -8.71 -1.34
N ASP A 199 2.09 -7.73 -1.94
CA ASP A 199 1.54 -6.62 -2.76
C ASP A 199 0.75 -7.09 -3.99
N ILE A 200 0.45 -8.38 -4.08
CA ILE A 200 -0.28 -9.01 -5.16
C ILE A 200 -1.75 -8.58 -5.05
N PRO A 201 -2.32 -8.02 -6.12
CA PRO A 201 -3.71 -7.60 -6.11
C PRO A 201 -4.65 -8.78 -5.87
N PRO A 202 -5.72 -8.60 -5.07
CA PRO A 202 -6.67 -9.68 -4.80
C PRO A 202 -7.36 -10.13 -6.10
N GLY A 203 -7.56 -11.44 -6.20
CA GLY A 203 -8.30 -12.08 -7.29
C GLY A 203 -9.82 -11.86 -7.16
N PRO A 204 -10.63 -12.56 -7.97
CA PRO A 204 -12.07 -12.38 -7.94
C PRO A 204 -12.67 -13.08 -6.71
N GLU A 205 -13.60 -12.39 -6.05
CA GLU A 205 -14.33 -12.91 -4.88
C GLU A 205 -15.45 -13.88 -5.28
N SER A 206 -15.98 -13.71 -6.50
CA SER A 206 -17.03 -14.53 -7.07
C SER A 206 -16.49 -15.42 -8.19
N PRO A 207 -17.08 -16.60 -8.43
CA PRO A 207 -16.67 -17.48 -9.51
C PRO A 207 -16.82 -16.80 -10.87
N LEU A 208 -15.83 -16.99 -11.75
CA LEU A 208 -15.84 -16.41 -13.09
C LEU A 208 -16.77 -17.24 -14.00
N PRO A 209 -17.79 -16.63 -14.63
CA PRO A 209 -18.66 -17.35 -15.53
C PRO A 209 -17.96 -17.70 -16.84
N SER A 210 -18.45 -18.74 -17.52
CA SER A 210 -17.97 -19.07 -18.86
C SER A 210 -18.23 -17.95 -19.86
N VAL A 211 -17.30 -17.72 -20.79
CA VAL A 211 -17.40 -16.70 -21.85
C VAL A 211 -18.63 -16.92 -22.73
N THR A 212 -19.02 -18.17 -22.95
CA THR A 212 -20.24 -18.54 -23.71
C THR A 212 -21.53 -18.03 -23.07
N LYS A 213 -21.53 -17.77 -21.76
CA LYS A 213 -22.66 -17.16 -21.05
C LYS A 213 -22.69 -15.64 -21.18
N LEU A 214 -21.55 -15.02 -21.52
CA LEU A 214 -21.39 -13.57 -21.65
C LEU A 214 -21.66 -13.08 -23.07
N SER A 215 -21.38 -13.91 -24.07
CA SER A 215 -21.60 -13.60 -25.49
C SER A 215 -22.13 -14.82 -26.23
N ALA A 216 -23.16 -14.60 -27.06
CA ALA A 216 -23.68 -15.62 -27.97
C ALA A 216 -22.74 -15.89 -29.16
N SER A 217 -21.89 -14.92 -29.52
CA SER A 217 -20.89 -15.06 -30.57
C SER A 217 -19.59 -15.64 -30.01
N PRO A 218 -18.84 -16.43 -30.82
CA PRO A 218 -17.55 -16.95 -30.40
C PRO A 218 -16.57 -15.81 -30.06
N PRO A 219 -15.66 -16.02 -29.09
CA PRO A 219 -14.65 -15.02 -28.75
C PRO A 219 -13.77 -14.72 -29.97
N SER A 220 -13.43 -13.44 -30.12
CA SER A 220 -12.54 -12.99 -31.21
C SER A 220 -11.17 -13.68 -31.10
N PRO A 221 -10.54 -14.08 -32.23
CA PRO A 221 -9.18 -14.61 -32.20
C PRO A 221 -8.14 -13.56 -31.77
N LEU A 222 -8.50 -12.27 -31.78
CA LEU A 222 -7.61 -11.15 -31.46
C LEU A 222 -7.50 -10.86 -29.94
N LEU A 223 -8.20 -11.61 -29.08
CA LEU A 223 -8.21 -11.34 -27.64
C LEU A 223 -6.81 -11.44 -27.00
N ALA A 224 -5.94 -12.32 -27.52
CA ALA A 224 -4.54 -12.39 -27.09
C ALA A 224 -3.76 -11.12 -27.44
N VAL A 225 -4.00 -10.53 -28.62
CA VAL A 225 -3.41 -9.26 -29.05
C VAL A 225 -3.91 -8.12 -28.16
N HIS A 226 -5.23 -8.09 -27.91
CA HIS A 226 -5.84 -7.08 -27.05
C HIS A 226 -5.32 -7.15 -25.61
N LEU A 227 -5.05 -8.36 -25.12
CA LEU A 227 -4.48 -8.57 -23.79
C LEU A 227 -3.09 -7.94 -23.67
N ALA A 228 -2.24 -8.02 -24.71
CA ALA A 228 -0.91 -7.40 -24.69
C ALA A 228 -0.98 -5.87 -24.53
N ASP A 229 -1.89 -5.21 -25.25
CA ASP A 229 -2.18 -3.76 -25.11
C ASP A 229 -2.65 -3.41 -23.68
N ILE A 230 -3.56 -4.21 -23.13
CA ILE A 230 -4.12 -3.99 -21.78
C ILE A 230 -3.05 -4.18 -20.70
N VAL A 231 -2.25 -5.25 -20.79
CA VAL A 231 -1.18 -5.53 -19.82
C VAL A 231 -0.14 -4.42 -19.87
N TYR A 232 0.28 -3.98 -21.07
CA TYR A 232 1.21 -2.85 -21.20
C TYR A 232 0.64 -1.59 -20.53
N SER A 233 -0.61 -1.27 -20.83
CA SER A 233 -1.26 -0.06 -20.32
C SER A 233 -1.44 -0.09 -18.81
N TYR A 234 -1.75 -1.26 -18.24
CA TYR A 234 -1.78 -1.46 -16.79
C TYR A 234 -0.40 -1.25 -16.15
N CYS A 235 0.65 -1.87 -16.70
CA CYS A 235 2.02 -1.71 -16.21
C CYS A 235 2.46 -0.24 -16.26
N PHE A 236 2.14 0.45 -17.36
CA PHE A 236 2.41 1.88 -17.51
C PHE A 236 1.75 2.67 -16.39
N THR A 237 0.43 2.51 -16.21
CA THR A 237 -0.34 3.23 -15.19
C THR A 237 0.19 2.96 -13.79
N LEU A 238 0.43 1.70 -13.40
CA LEU A 238 0.89 1.42 -12.04
C LEU A 238 2.29 1.99 -11.76
N ARG A 239 3.19 1.98 -12.73
CA ARG A 239 4.53 2.53 -12.55
C ARG A 239 4.51 4.04 -12.37
N ILE A 240 3.69 4.77 -13.12
CA ILE A 240 3.62 6.23 -12.99
C ILE A 240 2.93 6.68 -11.69
N TYR A 241 2.05 5.83 -11.14
CA TYR A 241 1.38 6.04 -9.86
C TYR A 241 2.11 5.38 -8.67
N ASN A 242 3.33 4.86 -8.88
CA ASN A 242 4.12 4.18 -7.85
C ASN A 242 3.31 3.10 -7.09
N GLY A 243 2.48 2.34 -7.80
CA GLY A 243 1.60 1.30 -7.25
C GLY A 243 0.29 1.80 -6.65
N ASP A 244 0.15 3.10 -6.37
CA ASP A 244 -1.03 3.67 -5.71
C ASP A 244 -1.93 4.44 -6.69
N TRP A 245 -2.67 3.70 -7.53
CA TRP A 245 -3.64 4.31 -8.44
C TRP A 245 -4.84 4.95 -7.72
N LYS A 246 -5.05 4.67 -6.43
CA LYS A 246 -6.19 5.18 -5.64
C LYS A 246 -5.99 6.63 -5.23
N SER A 247 -4.76 7.15 -5.26
CA SER A 247 -4.47 8.55 -4.93
C SER A 247 -5.14 9.52 -5.91
N ASP A 248 -5.33 9.08 -7.16
CA ASP A 248 -6.02 9.82 -8.22
C ASP A 248 -6.68 8.82 -9.19
N PRO A 249 -7.86 8.30 -8.83
CA PRO A 249 -8.57 7.29 -9.63
C PRO A 249 -8.91 7.79 -11.04
N ILE A 250 -9.29 9.06 -11.19
CA ILE A 250 -9.69 9.63 -12.48
C ILE A 250 -8.48 9.84 -13.39
N GLY A 251 -7.38 10.40 -12.88
CA GLY A 251 -6.16 10.55 -13.65
C GLY A 251 -5.57 9.21 -14.03
N SER A 252 -5.55 8.23 -13.11
CA SER A 252 -5.03 6.88 -13.40
C SER A 252 -5.85 6.16 -14.47
N ALA A 253 -7.18 6.26 -14.40
CA ALA A 253 -8.06 5.74 -15.45
C ALA A 253 -7.91 6.52 -16.77
N THR A 254 -7.68 7.83 -16.73
CA THR A 254 -7.45 8.64 -17.93
C THR A 254 -6.16 8.23 -18.63
N VAL A 255 -5.06 8.07 -17.88
CA VAL A 255 -3.79 7.58 -18.44
C VAL A 255 -3.96 6.21 -19.06
N LEU A 256 -4.61 5.29 -18.36
CA LEU A 256 -4.90 3.95 -18.85
C LEU A 256 -5.62 4.00 -20.21
N LEU A 257 -6.67 4.83 -20.32
CA LEU A 257 -7.42 5.01 -21.56
C LEU A 257 -6.62 5.76 -22.63
N THR A 258 -5.66 6.61 -22.27
CA THR A 258 -4.79 7.28 -23.26
C THR A 258 -3.80 6.30 -23.88
N VAL A 259 -3.19 5.42 -23.09
CA VAL A 259 -2.17 4.47 -23.55
C VAL A 259 -2.78 3.28 -24.29
N SER A 260 -3.92 2.76 -23.79
CA SER A 260 -4.57 1.59 -24.36
C SER A 260 -5.42 1.93 -25.57
N ARG A 261 -5.10 1.33 -26.73
CA ARG A 261 -5.95 1.43 -27.92
C ARG A 261 -7.25 0.67 -27.72
N VAL A 262 -7.18 -0.47 -27.03
CA VAL A 262 -8.30 -1.38 -26.81
C VAL A 262 -9.34 -0.77 -25.86
N LEU A 263 -8.90 -0.12 -24.79
CA LEU A 263 -9.79 0.46 -23.77
C LEU A 263 -10.18 1.89 -24.12
N GLY A 264 -9.26 2.68 -24.68
CA GLY A 264 -9.40 4.11 -24.90
C GLY A 264 -10.11 4.56 -26.16
N GLN A 265 -9.94 3.83 -27.26
CA GLN A 265 -10.36 4.26 -28.59
C GLN A 265 -11.49 3.38 -29.14
N GLY A 266 -12.47 4.02 -29.77
CA GLY A 266 -13.57 3.35 -30.51
C GLY A 266 -13.22 3.02 -31.97
N GLY A 267 -11.92 3.07 -32.33
CA GLY A 267 -11.43 2.82 -33.68
C GLY A 267 -11.13 1.35 -33.97
N SER A 268 -10.42 1.09 -35.08
CA SER A 268 -9.92 -0.24 -35.42
C SER A 268 -9.08 -0.80 -34.29
N GLN A 269 -9.45 -1.99 -33.83
CA GLN A 269 -8.70 -2.71 -32.81
C GLN A 269 -7.42 -3.27 -33.42
N PRO A 270 -6.32 -3.40 -32.64
CA PRO A 270 -5.08 -3.93 -33.16
C PRO A 270 -5.22 -5.39 -33.57
N GLU A 271 -4.70 -5.73 -34.76
CA GLU A 271 -4.79 -7.09 -35.31
C GLU A 271 -3.54 -7.93 -35.00
N THR A 272 -2.43 -7.26 -34.65
CA THR A 272 -1.14 -7.91 -34.35
C THR A 272 -0.55 -7.40 -33.04
N VAL A 273 0.26 -8.23 -32.38
CA VAL A 273 0.99 -7.86 -31.15
C VAL A 273 1.92 -6.67 -31.41
N LEU A 274 2.57 -6.64 -32.58
CA LEU A 274 3.42 -5.52 -32.99
C LEU A 274 2.63 -4.21 -33.07
N GLU A 275 1.46 -4.21 -33.71
CA GLU A 275 0.61 -3.02 -33.81
C GLU A 275 0.15 -2.53 -32.43
N ALA A 276 -0.29 -3.44 -31.56
CA ALA A 276 -0.69 -3.13 -30.20
C ALA A 276 0.44 -2.46 -29.41
N LEU A 277 1.62 -3.09 -29.38
CA LEU A 277 2.76 -2.60 -28.60
C LEU A 277 3.37 -1.33 -29.20
N SER A 278 3.41 -1.20 -30.53
CA SER A 278 3.90 0.01 -31.20
C SER A 278 3.02 1.20 -30.86
N HIS A 279 1.70 1.04 -30.90
CA HIS A 279 0.78 2.10 -30.49
C HIS A 279 0.99 2.50 -29.02
N CYS A 280 1.07 1.54 -28.11
CA CYS A 280 1.32 1.84 -26.69
C CYS A 280 2.67 2.55 -26.47
N LEU A 281 3.71 2.16 -27.21
CA LEU A 281 5.03 2.78 -27.17
C LEU A 281 5.02 4.21 -27.72
N GLU A 282 4.30 4.44 -28.82
CA GLU A 282 4.08 5.78 -29.39
C GLU A 282 3.35 6.69 -28.39
N GLN A 283 2.31 6.19 -27.71
CA GLN A 283 1.62 6.94 -26.66
C GLN A 283 2.56 7.24 -25.49
N THR A 284 3.39 6.28 -25.07
CA THR A 284 4.40 6.47 -24.02
C THR A 284 5.42 7.56 -24.40
N CYS A 285 5.78 7.65 -25.67
CA CYS A 285 6.72 8.65 -26.19
C CYS A 285 6.05 9.97 -26.62
N SER A 286 4.72 10.07 -26.50
CA SER A 286 3.97 11.25 -26.91
C SER A 286 4.31 12.47 -26.04
N PRO A 287 4.15 13.71 -26.54
CA PRO A 287 4.42 14.92 -25.76
C PRO A 287 3.86 14.97 -24.33
N PRO A 288 2.62 14.50 -24.03
CA PRO A 288 2.09 14.50 -22.67
C PRO A 288 2.79 13.50 -21.76
N LEU A 289 3.31 12.38 -22.26
CA LEU A 289 3.83 11.27 -21.44
C LEU A 289 5.36 11.09 -21.54
N ARG A 290 6.03 11.71 -22.51
CA ARG A 290 7.48 11.54 -22.77
C ARG A 290 8.38 11.86 -21.57
N HIS A 291 7.92 12.76 -20.69
CA HIS A 291 8.67 13.18 -19.50
C HIS A 291 8.77 12.06 -18.44
N MET A 292 7.98 11.00 -18.58
CA MET A 292 7.97 9.82 -17.69
C MET A 292 9.06 8.79 -18.05
N GLY A 293 9.98 9.10 -18.97
CA GLY A 293 11.13 8.25 -19.31
C GLY A 293 11.18 7.75 -20.76
N GLY A 294 10.18 8.11 -21.57
CA GLY A 294 10.17 7.90 -23.02
C GLY A 294 10.44 6.46 -23.46
N LEU A 295 11.29 6.28 -24.47
CA LEU A 295 11.53 4.97 -25.09
C LEU A 295 12.14 3.93 -24.13
N GLN A 296 13.08 4.33 -23.27
CA GLN A 296 13.71 3.41 -22.32
C GLN A 296 12.70 2.88 -21.32
N PHE A 297 11.80 3.76 -20.84
CA PHE A 297 10.69 3.37 -19.99
C PHE A 297 9.72 2.43 -20.73
N GLY A 298 9.38 2.74 -21.98
CA GLY A 298 8.56 1.87 -22.83
C GLY A 298 9.17 0.49 -23.07
N SER A 299 10.49 0.39 -23.26
CA SER A 299 11.20 -0.88 -23.37
C SER A 299 11.06 -1.72 -22.09
N ARG A 300 11.25 -1.09 -20.92
CA ARG A 300 11.09 -1.78 -19.64
C ARG A 300 9.66 -2.28 -19.42
N LEU A 301 8.66 -1.54 -19.88
CA LEU A 301 7.26 -1.98 -19.84
C LEU A 301 7.00 -3.20 -20.71
N MET A 302 7.67 -3.34 -21.86
CA MET A 302 7.58 -4.56 -22.65
C MET A 302 8.17 -5.77 -21.90
N GLU A 303 9.24 -5.58 -21.14
CA GLU A 303 9.78 -6.63 -20.26
C GLU A 303 8.79 -7.00 -19.15
N ASP A 304 8.06 -6.03 -18.59
CA ASP A 304 7.01 -6.29 -17.62
C ASP A 304 5.86 -7.11 -18.21
N VAL A 305 5.44 -6.78 -19.45
CA VAL A 305 4.42 -7.56 -20.17
C VAL A 305 4.88 -9.01 -20.33
N VAL A 306 6.12 -9.23 -20.75
CA VAL A 306 6.70 -10.59 -20.85
C VAL A 306 6.74 -11.28 -19.49
N GLY A 307 7.13 -10.58 -18.43
CA GLY A 307 7.14 -11.09 -17.06
C GLY A 307 5.77 -11.57 -16.61
N LEU A 308 4.74 -10.73 -16.74
CA LEU A 308 3.36 -11.03 -16.37
C LEU A 308 2.76 -12.19 -17.18
N LEU A 309 3.03 -12.25 -18.48
CA LEU A 309 2.59 -13.37 -19.30
C LEU A 309 3.23 -14.70 -18.85
N ASN A 310 4.50 -14.68 -18.42
CA ASN A 310 5.19 -15.87 -17.91
C ASN A 310 4.70 -16.30 -16.52
N LEU A 311 4.12 -15.40 -15.72
CA LEU A 311 3.45 -15.76 -14.46
C LEU A 311 2.14 -16.55 -14.69
N GLY A 312 1.57 -16.45 -15.89
CA GLY A 312 0.43 -17.26 -16.33
C GLY A 312 -0.95 -16.70 -15.98
N GLY A 313 -1.98 -17.48 -16.30
CA GLY A 313 -3.38 -17.03 -16.30
C GLY A 313 -3.87 -16.51 -14.94
N SER A 314 -3.45 -17.10 -13.82
CA SER A 314 -3.88 -16.66 -12.49
C SER A 314 -3.38 -15.25 -12.16
N ALA A 315 -2.13 -14.93 -12.49
CA ALA A 315 -1.59 -13.58 -12.32
C ALA A 315 -2.28 -12.57 -13.24
N LEU A 316 -2.56 -12.96 -14.49
CA LEU A 316 -3.30 -12.13 -15.45
C LEU A 316 -4.74 -11.85 -14.97
N VAL A 317 -5.42 -12.81 -14.36
CA VAL A 317 -6.74 -12.60 -13.76
C VAL A 317 -6.66 -11.63 -12.58
N CYS A 318 -5.66 -11.76 -11.68
CA CYS A 318 -5.43 -10.81 -10.59
C CYS A 318 -5.20 -9.38 -11.10
N LEU A 319 -4.38 -9.22 -12.15
CA LEU A 319 -4.16 -7.95 -12.84
C LEU A 319 -5.48 -7.37 -13.37
N LEU A 320 -6.29 -8.17 -14.05
CA LEU A 320 -7.55 -7.71 -14.64
C LEU A 320 -8.59 -7.37 -13.56
N CYS A 321 -8.58 -8.06 -12.42
CA CYS A 321 -9.38 -7.69 -11.25
C CYS A 321 -8.96 -6.32 -10.72
N ASP A 322 -7.65 -6.06 -10.63
CA ASP A 322 -7.12 -4.79 -10.17
C ASP A 322 -7.46 -3.64 -11.11
N LEU A 323 -7.31 -3.88 -12.41
CA LEU A 323 -7.72 -2.96 -13.46
C LEU A 323 -9.23 -2.65 -13.40
N GLN A 324 -10.06 -3.66 -13.13
CA GLN A 324 -11.50 -3.45 -12.96
C GLN A 324 -11.79 -2.57 -11.73
N ARG A 325 -11.08 -2.77 -10.61
CA ARG A 325 -11.21 -1.91 -9.41
C ARG A 325 -10.78 -0.47 -9.70
N LEU A 326 -9.69 -0.27 -10.44
CA LEU A 326 -9.22 1.03 -10.87
C LEU A 326 -10.30 1.78 -11.66
N ILE A 327 -10.88 1.13 -12.67
CA ILE A 327 -11.93 1.72 -13.51
C ILE A 327 -13.19 2.05 -12.67
N ARG A 328 -13.61 1.14 -11.77
CA ARG A 328 -14.78 1.36 -10.91
C ARG A 328 -14.59 2.54 -9.96
N SER A 329 -13.42 2.65 -9.35
CA SER A 329 -13.10 3.77 -8.45
C SER A 329 -13.20 5.11 -9.19
N ALA A 330 -12.69 5.19 -10.41
CA ALA A 330 -12.86 6.37 -11.27
C ALA A 330 -14.34 6.65 -11.59
N GLU A 331 -15.16 5.62 -11.85
CA GLU A 331 -16.59 5.79 -12.09
C GLU A 331 -17.38 6.27 -10.86
N GLU A 332 -17.01 5.82 -9.68
CA GLU A 332 -17.60 6.22 -8.40
C GLU A 332 -17.28 7.68 -8.08
N GLU A 333 -16.04 8.10 -8.27
CA GLU A 333 -15.62 9.50 -8.16
C GLU A 333 -16.30 10.37 -9.25
N LEU A 334 -16.29 9.84 -10.49
CA LEU A 334 -17.23 10.01 -11.60
C LEU A 334 -18.70 10.23 -11.23
N SER A 335 -19.19 9.75 -10.09
CA SER A 335 -20.61 9.80 -9.70
C SER A 335 -20.85 10.70 -8.50
N SER A 336 -19.88 10.77 -7.58
CA SER A 336 -19.92 11.60 -6.36
C SER A 336 -20.12 13.09 -6.60
N GLY A 337 -19.75 13.60 -7.78
CA GLY A 337 -20.01 15.00 -8.16
C GLY A 337 -19.07 16.03 -7.54
N ILE A 338 -17.97 15.58 -6.96
CA ILE A 338 -16.91 16.40 -6.35
C ILE A 338 -16.15 17.23 -7.41
N ILE A 339 -16.26 16.87 -8.70
CA ILE A 339 -15.42 17.39 -9.77
C ILE A 339 -16.08 18.56 -10.52
N LYS A 340 -15.29 19.59 -10.81
CA LYS A 340 -15.69 20.84 -11.49
C LYS A 340 -15.85 20.73 -13.03
N GLN A 341 -15.81 19.53 -13.61
CA GLN A 341 -15.88 19.36 -15.06
C GLN A 341 -17.28 19.58 -15.65
N PRO A 342 -17.40 20.01 -16.92
CA PRO A 342 -18.68 20.10 -17.62
C PRO A 342 -19.43 18.76 -17.63
N LYS A 343 -20.75 18.82 -17.44
CA LYS A 343 -21.60 17.61 -17.39
C LYS A 343 -21.48 16.72 -18.64
N SER A 344 -21.27 17.32 -19.82
CA SER A 344 -21.12 16.58 -21.08
C SER A 344 -19.84 15.75 -21.13
N GLU A 345 -18.71 16.34 -20.75
CA GLU A 345 -17.40 15.69 -20.74
C GLU A 345 -17.34 14.55 -19.73
N ARG A 346 -17.87 14.78 -18.52
CA ARG A 346 -18.03 13.75 -17.49
C ARG A 346 -18.85 12.56 -17.99
N LEU A 347 -19.91 12.81 -18.77
CA LEU A 347 -20.74 11.74 -19.33
C LEU A 347 -19.98 10.93 -20.37
N GLU A 348 -19.18 11.58 -21.22
CA GLU A 348 -18.34 10.92 -22.22
C GLU A 348 -17.26 10.05 -21.58
N ILE A 349 -16.53 10.57 -20.58
CA ILE A 349 -15.53 9.81 -19.82
C ILE A 349 -16.19 8.59 -19.16
N LYS A 350 -17.34 8.78 -18.50
CA LYS A 350 -18.08 7.69 -17.86
C LYS A 350 -18.54 6.62 -18.85
N LYS A 351 -18.94 6.98 -20.07
CA LYS A 351 -19.28 5.99 -21.11
C LYS A 351 -18.05 5.18 -21.52
N LYS A 352 -16.89 5.83 -21.68
CA LYS A 352 -15.62 5.15 -22.01
C LYS A 352 -15.21 4.19 -20.90
N LEU A 353 -15.28 4.61 -19.64
CA LEU A 353 -14.97 3.77 -18.48
C LEU A 353 -15.88 2.54 -18.43
N LYS A 354 -17.19 2.70 -18.61
CA LYS A 354 -18.12 1.56 -18.64
C LYS A 354 -17.85 0.59 -19.78
N SER A 355 -17.44 1.11 -20.93
CA SER A 355 -17.04 0.28 -22.07
C SER A 355 -15.77 -0.50 -21.74
N ALA A 356 -14.76 0.17 -21.17
CA ALA A 356 -13.52 -0.44 -20.74
C ALA A 356 -13.75 -1.50 -19.65
N GLU A 357 -14.57 -1.23 -18.63
CA GLU A 357 -14.92 -2.17 -17.56
C GLU A 357 -15.49 -3.46 -18.13
N ARG A 358 -16.42 -3.36 -19.09
CA ARG A 358 -17.03 -4.52 -19.76
C ARG A 358 -16.00 -5.31 -20.57
N LYS A 359 -15.11 -4.63 -21.31
CA LYS A 359 -14.03 -5.27 -22.07
C LYS A 359 -13.07 -6.01 -21.14
N VAL A 360 -12.63 -5.37 -20.05
CA VAL A 360 -11.75 -5.96 -19.04
C VAL A 360 -12.41 -7.17 -18.40
N TYR A 361 -13.69 -7.07 -18.02
CA TYR A 361 -14.43 -8.18 -17.44
C TYR A 361 -14.56 -9.38 -18.40
N PHE A 362 -14.87 -9.10 -19.66
CA PHE A 362 -14.95 -10.14 -20.69
C PHE A 362 -13.59 -10.84 -20.91
N ILE A 363 -12.51 -10.06 -21.04
CA ILE A 363 -11.16 -10.59 -21.19
C ILE A 363 -10.73 -11.38 -19.96
N MET A 364 -11.09 -10.95 -18.75
CA MET A 364 -10.81 -11.67 -17.51
C MET A 364 -11.45 -13.07 -17.51
N CYS A 365 -12.72 -13.18 -17.91
CA CYS A 365 -13.38 -14.48 -18.03
C CYS A 365 -12.74 -15.33 -19.12
N TRP A 366 -12.34 -14.72 -20.25
CA TRP A 366 -11.66 -15.41 -21.33
C TRP A 366 -10.28 -15.94 -20.96
N VAL A 367 -9.47 -15.15 -20.27
CA VAL A 367 -8.15 -15.54 -19.74
C VAL A 367 -8.28 -16.73 -18.80
N HIS A 368 -9.30 -16.75 -17.95
CA HIS A 368 -9.54 -17.86 -17.03
C HIS A 368 -9.83 -19.18 -17.74
N GLU A 369 -10.52 -19.14 -18.89
CA GLU A 369 -10.81 -20.33 -19.70
C GLU A 369 -9.64 -20.83 -20.56
N GLN A 370 -8.59 -20.02 -20.75
CA GLN A 370 -7.48 -20.41 -21.63
C GLN A 370 -6.54 -21.44 -20.98
N PRO A 371 -5.96 -22.34 -21.79
CA PRO A 371 -4.94 -23.29 -21.32
C PRO A 371 -3.69 -22.55 -20.81
N LYS A 372 -2.99 -23.15 -19.85
CA LYS A 372 -1.82 -22.54 -19.19
C LYS A 372 -0.65 -22.34 -20.16
N GLU A 373 -0.58 -23.16 -21.20
CA GLU A 373 0.49 -23.18 -22.21
C GLU A 373 0.40 -22.01 -23.22
N GLY A 374 -0.74 -21.30 -23.27
CA GLY A 374 -0.95 -20.19 -24.20
C GLY A 374 -0.10 -18.96 -23.85
N TRP A 375 0.15 -18.70 -22.58
CA TRP A 375 0.79 -17.46 -22.12
C TRP A 375 2.29 -17.38 -22.41
N PRO A 376 3.10 -18.45 -22.19
CA PRO A 376 4.50 -18.45 -22.61
C PRO A 376 4.68 -18.26 -24.12
N SER A 377 3.74 -18.78 -24.92
CA SER A 377 3.75 -18.61 -26.38
C SER A 377 3.51 -17.14 -26.76
N LEU A 378 2.53 -16.48 -26.15
CA LEU A 378 2.30 -15.04 -26.34
C LEU A 378 3.48 -14.21 -25.83
N ALA A 379 4.09 -14.59 -24.71
CA ALA A 379 5.28 -13.93 -24.16
C ALA A 379 6.47 -14.02 -25.13
N ALA A 380 6.66 -15.16 -25.80
CA ALA A 380 7.69 -15.34 -26.82
C ALA A 380 7.44 -14.43 -28.04
N VAL A 381 6.19 -14.31 -28.49
CA VAL A 381 5.82 -13.38 -29.56
C VAL A 381 6.14 -11.94 -29.16
N VAL A 382 5.67 -11.49 -27.99
CA VAL A 382 5.96 -10.14 -27.46
C VAL A 382 7.47 -9.88 -27.40
N LYS A 383 8.27 -10.85 -26.95
CA LYS A 383 9.73 -10.73 -26.86
C LYS A 383 10.41 -10.59 -28.23
N VAL A 384 9.92 -11.29 -29.24
CA VAL A 384 10.41 -11.16 -30.62
C VAL A 384 10.07 -9.77 -31.17
N GLU A 385 8.83 -9.31 -31.03
CA GLU A 385 8.40 -7.99 -31.49
C GLU A 385 9.12 -6.85 -30.77
N MET A 386 9.37 -6.99 -29.46
CA MET A 386 10.21 -6.08 -28.68
C MET A 386 11.62 -5.97 -29.29
N SER A 387 12.23 -7.11 -29.65
CA SER A 387 13.58 -7.14 -30.23
C SER A 387 13.63 -6.48 -31.61
N GLN A 388 12.59 -6.65 -32.43
CA GLN A 388 12.48 -5.99 -33.73
C GLN A 388 12.30 -4.47 -33.59
N THR A 389 11.43 -4.05 -32.67
CA THR A 389 11.16 -2.63 -32.38
C THR A 389 12.42 -1.92 -31.88
N MET A 390 13.18 -2.56 -30.99
CA MET A 390 14.43 -2.00 -30.44
C MET A 390 15.61 -2.09 -31.42
N GLY A 391 15.68 -3.15 -32.23
CA GLY A 391 16.69 -3.32 -33.27
C GLY A 391 16.62 -2.21 -34.32
N TYR A 392 15.41 -1.73 -34.66
CA TYR A 392 15.22 -0.62 -35.59
C TYR A 392 15.68 0.73 -34.99
N VAL A 393 15.48 0.93 -33.69
CA VAL A 393 15.87 2.16 -32.98
C VAL A 393 17.38 2.21 -32.69
N GLY A 394 18.01 1.07 -32.39
CA GLY A 394 19.45 0.96 -32.17
C GLY A 394 20.30 1.34 -33.39
N THR A 395 19.77 1.17 -34.61
CA THR A 395 20.43 1.63 -35.85
C THR A 395 20.33 3.13 -36.11
N GLY A 396 19.43 3.85 -35.42
CA GLY A 396 19.21 5.30 -35.61
C GLY A 396 19.85 6.19 -34.54
N ALA A 397 20.37 5.61 -33.45
CA ALA A 397 20.84 6.35 -32.28
C ALA A 397 22.36 6.20 -32.08
N CYS A 398 23.15 6.99 -32.81
CA CYS A 398 24.54 7.25 -32.45
C CYS A 398 24.55 8.18 -31.23
N PHE A 399 24.52 7.61 -30.02
CA PHE A 399 24.81 8.37 -28.81
C PHE A 399 26.34 8.44 -28.63
N ARG A 400 26.86 9.68 -28.65
CA ARG A 400 28.22 9.99 -28.19
C ARG A 400 28.33 9.58 -26.73
N GLU A 401 29.11 8.54 -26.46
CA GLU A 401 29.66 8.31 -25.13
C GLU A 401 30.58 9.48 -24.77
N GLU A 402 30.22 10.24 -23.72
CA GLU A 402 31.17 11.08 -23.02
C GLU A 402 32.16 10.17 -22.27
N LYS A 403 33.41 10.18 -22.75
CA LYS A 403 34.53 9.55 -22.07
C LYS A 403 34.72 10.20 -20.71
N THR A 404 34.44 9.46 -19.64
CA THR A 404 35.00 9.77 -18.33
C THR A 404 36.44 9.25 -18.29
N GLU A 405 37.40 10.18 -18.33
CA GLU A 405 38.81 9.87 -18.09
C GLU A 405 38.99 9.38 -16.65
N SER A 406 39.46 8.14 -16.51
CA SER A 406 39.87 7.57 -15.23
C SER A 406 41.27 8.06 -14.89
N VAL A 407 41.37 8.92 -13.87
CA VAL A 407 42.65 9.29 -13.26
C VAL A 407 43.17 8.08 -12.48
N GLN A 408 44.12 7.35 -13.07
CA GLN A 408 44.85 6.28 -12.41
C GLN A 408 45.78 6.84 -11.33
N ASN A 409 45.38 6.71 -10.06
CA ASN A 409 46.31 6.82 -8.93
C ASN A 409 47.16 5.54 -8.86
N LYS A 410 48.44 5.66 -9.24
CA LYS A 410 49.47 4.65 -8.98
C LYS A 410 49.83 4.61 -7.49
N PRO A 411 49.81 3.45 -6.83
CA PRO A 411 50.54 3.29 -5.58
C PRO A 411 52.02 3.04 -5.88
N PHE A 412 52.87 3.97 -5.43
CA PHE A 412 54.30 3.74 -5.19
C PHE A 412 54.43 2.80 -3.99
N ILE A 413 55.15 1.68 -4.15
CA ILE A 413 56.22 1.18 -3.26
C ILE A 413 56.79 -0.08 -3.93
N LYS A 414 58.11 -0.07 -4.17
CA LYS A 414 58.95 -1.25 -4.43
C LYS A 414 59.69 -1.57 -3.14
N GLU A 415 59.71 -2.83 -2.74
CA GLU A 415 60.84 -3.38 -2.00
C GLU A 415 61.37 -4.62 -2.74
N ILE A 416 62.66 -4.84 -2.51
CA ILE A 416 63.72 -5.43 -3.33
C ILE A 416 63.47 -6.87 -3.79
#